data_AF-A0A0A3IJ24-F1
#
_entry.id   AF-A0A0A3IJ24-F1
#
_cell.length_a   1.000
_cell.length_b   1.000
_cell.length_c   1.000
_cell.angle_alpha   90.00
_cell.angle_beta   90.00
_cell.angle_gamma   90.00
#
_symmetry.space_group_name_H-M   'P 1'
#
loop_
_entity.id
_entity.type
_entity.pdbx_description
1 polymer ?
#
loop_
_entity_poly.entity_id
_entity_poly.type
_entity_poly.pdbx_seq_one_letter_code
_entity_poly.pdbx_strand_id
1 'polypeptide(L)'
;MIKIELPKPDVVIYQREQVVKDGEVPITPFHGFIDFHKITREKGGFFLFYNKANEVLFVGKARKIRQRIKKHFEDNVSPVRKYRDEIYKIEVYEVEDAMEREIYETYAINKLRAKYNIEKVFFE
;
A
#
# COMPACT_ATOMS: atom_id res chain seq x y z
N MET A 1 2.87 11.55 26.56
CA MET A 1 2.85 10.60 25.42
C MET A 1 2.18 11.28 24.25
N ILE A 2 2.78 11.29 23.06
CA ILE A 2 2.17 11.91 21.88
C ILE A 2 1.00 11.03 21.42
N LYS A 3 -0.15 11.63 21.08
CA LYS A 3 -1.29 10.94 20.47
C LYS A 3 -1.26 11.19 18.96
N ILE A 4 -1.16 10.12 18.19
CA ILE A 4 -1.23 10.13 16.74
C ILE A 4 -2.32 9.11 16.37
N GLU A 5 -3.26 9.52 15.52
CA GLU A 5 -4.32 8.64 15.01
C GLU A 5 -4.09 8.44 13.51
N LEU A 6 -4.19 7.20 13.04
CA LEU A 6 -4.12 6.93 11.62
C LEU A 6 -5.43 7.41 10.96
N PRO A 7 -5.36 8.17 9.84
CA PRO A 7 -6.55 8.55 9.10
C PRO A 7 -7.27 7.31 8.56
N LYS A 8 -8.49 7.50 8.06
CA LYS A 8 -9.17 6.45 7.27
C LYS A 8 -8.51 6.34 5.89
N PRO A 9 -8.42 5.14 5.30
CA PRO A 9 -7.88 5.00 3.96
C PRO A 9 -8.81 5.66 2.94
N ASP A 10 -8.23 6.42 2.01
CA ASP A 10 -8.95 7.04 0.90
C ASP A 10 -9.30 6.01 -0.18
N VAL A 11 -8.39 5.04 -0.38
CA VAL A 11 -8.58 3.95 -1.35
C VAL A 11 -8.17 2.63 -0.72
N VAL A 12 -9.04 1.64 -0.84
CA VAL A 12 -8.76 0.25 -0.48
C VAL A 12 -9.02 -0.62 -1.69
N ILE A 13 -8.03 -1.41 -2.08
CA ILE A 13 -8.17 -2.38 -3.18
C ILE A 13 -7.73 -3.76 -2.72
N TYR A 14 -8.39 -4.77 -3.28
CA TYR A 14 -8.12 -6.18 -2.99
C TYR A 14 -7.72 -6.89 -4.28
N GLN A 15 -6.88 -7.90 -4.13
CA GLN A 15 -6.64 -8.87 -5.19
C GLN A 15 -7.92 -9.68 -5.38
N ARG A 16 -8.44 -9.70 -6.61
CA ARG A 16 -9.67 -10.44 -6.93
C ARG A 16 -9.71 -10.86 -8.39
N GLU A 17 -10.35 -11.98 -8.65
CA GLU A 17 -10.68 -12.42 -10.00
C GLU A 17 -11.81 -11.55 -10.57
N GLN A 18 -11.75 -11.27 -11.87
CA GLN A 18 -12.78 -10.48 -12.53
C GLN A 18 -13.99 -11.37 -12.79
N VAL A 19 -15.14 -11.02 -12.21
CA VAL A 19 -16.43 -11.58 -12.65
C VAL A 19 -16.90 -10.76 -13.84
N VAL A 20 -16.64 -11.24 -15.05
CA VAL A 20 -17.07 -10.56 -16.29
C VAL A 20 -18.56 -10.81 -16.46
N LYS A 21 -19.36 -9.73 -16.48
CA LYS A 21 -20.77 -9.80 -16.88
C LYS A 21 -20.87 -9.66 -18.40
N ASP A 22 -21.86 -10.33 -18.99
CA ASP A 22 -22.09 -10.27 -20.44
C ASP A 22 -22.17 -8.81 -20.93
N GLY A 23 -21.25 -8.44 -21.83
CA GLY A 23 -21.16 -7.11 -22.44
C GLY A 23 -20.11 -6.16 -21.83
N GLU A 24 -19.46 -6.51 -20.72
CA GLU A 24 -18.38 -5.69 -20.15
C GLU A 24 -17.01 -6.05 -20.73
N VAL A 25 -16.18 -5.03 -21.01
CA VAL A 25 -14.80 -5.22 -21.45
C VAL A 25 -13.96 -5.69 -20.25
N PRO A 26 -13.22 -6.82 -20.35
CA PRO A 26 -12.35 -7.28 -19.28
C PRO A 26 -11.25 -6.25 -18.99
N ILE A 27 -11.02 -5.97 -17.71
CA ILE A 27 -9.99 -5.03 -17.27
C ILE A 27 -8.74 -5.86 -16.98
N THR A 28 -7.64 -5.58 -17.67
CA THR A 28 -6.37 -6.27 -17.41
C THR A 28 -5.90 -6.02 -15.97
N PRO A 29 -5.81 -7.07 -15.12
CA PRO A 29 -5.40 -6.90 -13.73
C PRO A 29 -3.91 -6.57 -13.63
N PHE A 30 -3.55 -5.70 -12.69
CA PHE A 30 -2.15 -5.44 -12.33
C PHE A 30 -1.78 -6.34 -11.15
N HIS A 31 -1.04 -7.44 -11.37
CA HIS A 31 -0.71 -8.44 -10.33
C HIS A 31 -1.94 -8.96 -9.55
N GLY A 32 -3.07 -9.13 -10.24
CA GLY A 32 -4.34 -9.53 -9.62
C GLY A 32 -5.18 -8.38 -9.04
N PHE A 33 -4.72 -7.13 -9.13
CA PHE A 33 -5.48 -5.94 -8.75
C PHE A 33 -6.15 -5.30 -9.96
N ILE A 34 -7.46 -5.47 -10.07
CA ILE A 34 -8.29 -4.86 -11.14
C ILE A 34 -8.50 -3.36 -10.88
N ASP A 35 -8.70 -3.02 -9.60
CA ASP A 35 -9.01 -1.67 -9.15
C ASP A 35 -7.77 -0.78 -8.99
N PHE A 36 -6.60 -1.21 -9.48
CA PHE A 36 -5.35 -0.44 -9.37
C PHE A 36 -5.44 0.95 -10.02
N HIS A 37 -6.39 1.14 -10.94
CA HIS A 37 -6.67 2.44 -11.55
C HIS A 37 -7.28 3.47 -10.59
N LYS A 38 -7.93 3.03 -9.50
CA LYS A 38 -8.54 3.90 -8.47
C LYS A 38 -7.51 4.65 -7.63
N ILE A 39 -6.27 4.15 -7.56
CA ILE A 39 -5.20 4.86 -6.87
C ILE A 39 -4.82 6.10 -7.70
N THR A 40 -4.82 7.26 -7.05
CA THR A 40 -4.43 8.54 -7.67
C THR A 40 -3.01 8.51 -8.24
N ARG A 41 -2.82 9.22 -9.36
CA ARG A 41 -1.49 9.44 -9.97
C ARG A 41 -0.82 10.73 -9.49
N GLU A 42 -1.58 11.63 -8.89
CA GLU A 42 -1.17 13.02 -8.69
C GLU A 42 -0.77 13.32 -7.26
N LYS A 43 -1.51 12.75 -6.28
CA LYS A 43 -1.28 13.07 -4.89
C LYS A 43 -0.21 12.18 -4.25
N GLY A 44 0.45 12.78 -3.27
CA GLY A 44 1.32 12.10 -2.33
C GLY A 44 0.55 11.46 -1.20
N GLY A 45 1.24 10.61 -0.45
CA GLY A 45 0.69 9.99 0.74
C GLY A 45 1.51 8.79 1.18
N PHE A 46 0.87 7.91 1.92
CA PHE A 46 1.43 6.61 2.32
C PHE A 46 0.48 5.48 1.97
N PHE A 47 1.01 4.26 1.94
CA PHE A 47 0.27 3.06 1.57
C PHE A 47 0.74 1.87 2.40
N LEU A 48 -0.18 0.94 2.58
CA LEU A 48 0.03 -0.29 3.36
C LEU A 48 -0.28 -1.49 2.48
N PHE A 49 0.60 -2.48 2.52
CA PHE A 49 0.39 -3.80 1.95
C PHE A 49 -0.02 -4.77 3.05
N TYR A 50 -1.05 -5.56 2.78
CA TYR A 50 -1.59 -6.54 3.70
C TYR A 50 -1.65 -7.91 3.05
N ASN A 51 -1.51 -8.96 3.86
CA ASN A 51 -1.81 -10.33 3.44
C ASN A 51 -3.30 -10.69 3.65
N LYS A 52 -3.66 -11.93 3.30
CA LYS A 52 -5.02 -12.48 3.49
C LYS A 52 -5.46 -12.55 4.96
N ALA A 53 -4.51 -12.64 5.89
CA ALA A 53 -4.77 -12.60 7.34
C ALA A 53 -4.91 -11.16 7.88
N ASN A 54 -4.88 -10.15 7.00
CA ASN A 54 -4.96 -8.74 7.33
C ASN A 54 -3.80 -8.25 8.21
N GLU A 55 -2.64 -8.92 8.13
CA GLU A 55 -1.38 -8.47 8.73
C GLU A 55 -0.67 -7.47 7.80
N VAL A 56 -0.05 -6.43 8.37
CA VAL A 56 0.72 -5.44 7.60
C VAL A 56 2.06 -6.05 7.19
N LEU A 57 2.21 -6.25 5.88
CA LEU A 57 3.46 -6.71 5.28
C LEU A 57 4.46 -5.56 5.13
N PHE A 58 3.99 -4.39 4.69
CA PHE A 58 4.85 -3.26 4.39
C PHE A 58 4.10 -1.93 4.42
N VAL A 59 4.78 -0.88 4.86
CA VAL A 59 4.34 0.52 4.81
C VAL A 59 5.35 1.30 3.98
N GLY A 60 4.86 2.12 3.05
CA GLY A 60 5.71 3.06 2.33
C GLY A 60 5.03 4.39 2.04
N LYS A 61 5.83 5.42 1.78
CA LYS A 61 5.33 6.75 1.36
C LYS A 61 5.85 7.19 0.00
N ALA A 62 5.13 8.13 -0.62
CA ALA A 62 5.56 8.75 -1.87
C ALA A 62 4.93 10.13 -2.11
N ARG A 63 5.52 10.88 -3.04
CA ARG A 63 4.86 12.03 -3.70
C ARG A 63 3.90 11.60 -4.82
N LYS A 64 4.10 10.41 -5.39
CA LYS A 64 3.23 9.79 -6.40
C LYS A 64 2.98 8.33 -6.01
N ILE A 65 1.91 8.08 -5.26
CA ILE A 65 1.67 6.80 -4.58
C ILE A 65 1.55 5.65 -5.59
N ARG A 66 0.72 5.80 -6.63
CA ARG A 66 0.54 4.74 -7.62
C ARG A 66 1.84 4.31 -8.30
N GLN A 67 2.67 5.28 -8.69
CA GLN A 67 3.97 4.99 -9.31
C GLN A 67 4.90 4.27 -8.34
N ARG A 68 4.90 4.66 -7.05
CA ARG A 68 5.71 4.00 -6.03
C ARG A 68 5.26 2.57 -5.80
N ILE A 69 3.95 2.33 -5.69
CA ILE A 69 3.40 0.98 -5.53
C ILE A 69 3.81 0.11 -6.72
N LYS A 70 3.65 0.60 -7.96
CA LYS A 70 4.11 -0.15 -9.15
C LYS A 70 5.56 -0.60 -9.04
N LYS A 71 6.46 0.31 -8.65
CA LYS A 71 7.88 -0.03 -8.44
C LYS A 71 8.08 -1.15 -7.42
N HIS A 72 7.29 -1.23 -6.36
CA HIS A 72 7.40 -2.34 -5.40
C HIS A 72 7.07 -3.71 -6.01
N PHE A 73 6.18 -3.75 -7.03
CA PHE A 73 5.83 -4.96 -7.79
C PHE A 73 6.81 -5.27 -8.94
N GLU A 74 7.47 -4.26 -9.49
CA GLU A 74 8.34 -4.41 -10.68
C GLU A 74 9.84 -4.52 -10.33
N ASP A 75 10.32 -3.85 -9.28
CA ASP A 75 11.76 -3.61 -9.04
C ASP A 75 12.45 -4.69 -8.19
N ASN A 76 13.71 -5.01 -8.48
CA ASN A 76 14.42 -6.10 -7.80
C ASN A 76 14.95 -5.75 -6.39
N VAL A 77 14.91 -4.49 -6.01
CA VAL A 77 15.40 -4.00 -4.71
C VAL A 77 14.28 -3.74 -3.68
N SER A 78 13.03 -4.02 -4.04
CA SER A 78 11.89 -3.87 -3.13
C SER A 78 12.01 -4.80 -1.90
N PRO A 79 11.83 -4.31 -0.66
CA PRO A 79 11.84 -5.15 0.54
C PRO A 79 10.83 -6.30 0.49
N VAL A 80 9.71 -6.08 -0.21
CA VAL A 80 8.65 -7.09 -0.39
C VAL A 80 8.84 -7.99 -1.61
N ARG A 81 9.96 -7.90 -2.34
CA ARG A 81 10.15 -8.62 -3.62
C ARG A 81 9.88 -10.12 -3.53
N LYS A 82 10.38 -10.77 -2.46
CA LYS A 82 10.23 -12.22 -2.25
C LYS A 82 8.83 -12.61 -1.76
N TYR A 83 8.01 -11.64 -1.39
CA TYR A 83 6.72 -11.82 -0.71
C TYR A 83 5.57 -11.12 -1.44
N ARG A 84 5.76 -10.77 -2.73
CA ARG A 84 4.73 -10.08 -3.52
C ARG A 84 3.44 -10.85 -3.62
N ASP A 85 3.55 -12.18 -3.71
CA ASP A 85 2.41 -13.08 -3.81
C ASP A 85 1.61 -13.16 -2.50
N GLU A 86 2.17 -12.70 -1.38
CA GLU A 86 1.44 -12.55 -0.13
C GLU A 86 0.55 -11.30 -0.12
N ILE A 87 0.83 -10.30 -0.99
CA ILE A 87 0.09 -9.03 -1.01
C ILE A 87 -1.31 -9.26 -1.57
N TYR A 88 -2.30 -9.18 -0.69
CA TYR A 88 -3.70 -9.41 -1.00
C TYR A 88 -4.53 -8.13 -0.97
N LYS A 89 -4.15 -7.16 -0.14
CA LYS A 89 -4.88 -5.90 0.05
C LYS A 89 -3.91 -4.73 0.10
N ILE A 90 -4.31 -3.63 -0.52
CA ILE A 90 -3.55 -2.37 -0.53
C ILE A 90 -4.48 -1.27 0.00
N GLU A 91 -4.02 -0.58 1.03
CA GLU A 91 -4.66 0.65 1.51
C GLU A 91 -3.78 1.85 1.14
N VAL A 92 -4.42 2.93 0.73
CA VAL A 92 -3.78 4.18 0.35
C VAL A 92 -4.41 5.32 1.13
N TYR A 93 -3.54 6.20 1.62
CA TYR A 93 -3.87 7.37 2.40
C TYR A 93 -3.22 8.57 1.72
N GLU A 94 -4.04 9.47 1.19
CA GLU A 94 -3.62 10.69 0.52
C GLU A 94 -3.23 11.73 1.58
N VAL A 95 -1.96 12.13 1.57
CA VAL A 95 -1.42 13.13 2.51
C VAL A 95 -0.46 14.00 1.73
N GLU A 96 -0.79 15.27 1.54
CA GLU A 96 0.00 16.19 0.72
C GLU A 96 1.23 16.70 1.48
N ASP A 97 1.06 17.00 2.76
CA ASP A 97 2.14 17.50 3.60
C ASP A 97 3.28 16.47 3.72
N ALA A 98 4.51 16.94 3.60
CA ALA A 98 5.69 16.07 3.60
C ALA A 98 6.04 15.58 5.02
N MET A 99 5.85 16.43 6.02
CA MET A 99 6.12 16.10 7.42
C MET A 99 5.08 15.09 7.93
N GLU A 100 3.80 15.30 7.65
CA GLU A 100 2.75 14.36 8.05
C GLU A 100 2.97 12.97 7.44
N ARG A 101 3.34 12.88 6.15
CA ARG A 101 3.67 11.59 5.54
C ARG A 101 4.83 10.88 6.22
N GLU A 102 5.85 11.62 6.61
CA GLU A 102 7.02 11.08 7.33
C GLU A 102 6.59 10.51 8.69
N ILE A 103 5.75 11.26 9.41
CA ILE A 103 5.20 10.87 10.71
C ILE A 103 4.32 9.63 10.56
N TYR A 104 3.37 9.63 9.62
CA TYR A 104 2.44 8.52 9.44
C TYR A 104 3.13 7.24 8.98
N GLU A 105 4.11 7.31 8.06
CA GLU A 105 4.88 6.13 7.68
C GLU A 105 5.59 5.53 8.90
N THR A 106 6.34 6.35 9.62
CA THR A 106 7.09 5.89 10.81
C THR A 106 6.15 5.34 11.87
N TYR A 107 5.04 6.04 12.13
CA TYR A 107 4.06 5.61 13.12
C TYR A 107 3.38 4.30 12.71
N ALA A 108 2.94 4.16 11.46
CA ALA A 108 2.27 2.95 10.97
C ALA A 108 3.21 1.73 10.99
N ILE A 109 4.48 1.88 10.59
CA ILE A 109 5.48 0.80 10.65
C ILE A 109 5.54 0.21 12.05
N ASN A 110 5.62 1.08 13.07
CA ASN A 110 5.86 0.66 14.44
C ASN A 110 4.58 0.25 15.17
N LYS A 111 3.48 0.97 14.93
CA LYS A 111 2.20 0.70 15.57
C LYS A 111 1.57 -0.59 15.07
N LEU A 112 1.71 -0.87 13.77
CA LEU A 112 1.12 -2.05 13.12
C LEU A 112 2.15 -3.18 12.93
N ARG A 113 3.41 -2.97 13.34
CA ARG A 113 4.50 -3.94 13.26
C ARG A 113 4.68 -4.51 11.85
N ALA A 114 4.91 -3.62 10.89
CA ALA A 114 5.03 -3.98 9.48
C ALA A 114 6.19 -4.96 9.25
N LYS A 115 5.87 -6.16 8.75
CA LYS A 115 6.76 -7.33 8.77
C LYS A 115 8.05 -7.19 7.95
N TYR A 116 7.98 -6.50 6.81
CA TYR A 116 9.07 -6.41 5.84
C TYR A 116 9.67 -5.01 5.70
N ASN A 117 9.30 -4.07 6.59
CA ASN A 117 10.03 -2.81 6.71
C ASN A 117 11.39 -3.07 7.38
N ILE A 118 12.46 -2.53 6.80
CA ILE A 118 13.83 -2.68 7.31
C ILE A 118 14.28 -1.38 8.00
N GLU A 119 13.88 -0.25 7.43
CA GLU A 119 14.17 1.08 7.98
C GLU A 119 13.05 1.54 8.92
N LYS A 120 13.40 2.39 9.90
CA LYS A 120 12.47 3.04 10.83
C LYS A 120 11.66 2.06 11.70
N VAL A 121 12.24 0.91 11.99
CA VAL A 121 11.72 -0.09 12.91
C VAL A 121 12.33 0.15 14.29
N PHE A 122 11.48 0.37 15.28
CA PHE A 122 11.82 0.70 16.68
C PHE A 122 11.12 -0.25 17.67
N PHE A 123 10.60 -1.37 17.20
CA PHE A 123 10.04 -2.44 18.03
C PHE A 123 10.97 -3.65 18.06
N GLU A 124 10.91 -4.40 19.15
CA GLU A 124 11.60 -5.69 19.37
C GLU A 124 10.69 -6.88 19.03
#